data_AF-A0A1F9DKU2-F1
#
_entry.id   AF-A0A1F9DKU2-F1
#
_cell.length_a   1.000
_cell.length_b   1.000
_cell.length_c   1.000
_cell.angle_alpha   90.00
_cell.angle_beta   90.00
_cell.angle_gamma   90.00
#
_symmetry.space_group_name_H-M   'P 1'
#
loop_
_entity.id
_entity.type
_entity.pdbx_description
1 polymer ?
#
loop_
_entity_poly.entity_id
_entity_poly.type
_entity_poly.pdbx_seq_one_letter_code
_entity_poly.pdbx_strand_id
1 'polypeptide(L)'
;MNQGSNKQKVGVFLELENTKKNNLGIPLPKGTIRVYKEDKDGSLQFVGEDRIDHTPKDEKFKIKIGEAFDVVGERVQTDYKHIGRNLFEVAFEVSLRNHKKENIKVLVEEPIPGDWEMLSNTHPYEKLQAHLIRFEVPVAKDKEVKVKYRIRFKY
;
A
#
# COMPACT_ATOMS: atom_id res chain seq x y z
N MET A 1 24.64 14.49 9.84
CA MET A 1 23.17 14.47 10.03
C MET A 1 22.63 13.20 9.40
N ASN A 2 22.21 12.22 10.22
CA ASN A 2 21.60 11.00 9.72
C ASN A 2 20.17 11.32 9.24
N GLN A 3 19.96 11.43 7.93
CA GLN A 3 18.61 11.40 7.37
C GLN A 3 18.14 9.94 7.48
N GLY A 4 17.25 9.66 8.45
CA GLY A 4 16.74 8.32 8.71
C GLY A 4 15.89 7.82 7.56
N SER A 5 16.48 7.08 6.62
CA SER A 5 15.74 6.27 5.66
C SER A 5 15.09 5.10 6.37
N ASN A 6 13.78 4.96 6.27
CA ASN A 6 13.07 3.81 6.80
C ASN A 6 12.73 2.87 5.64
N LYS A 7 13.43 1.74 5.56
CA LYS A 7 13.08 0.66 4.62
C LYS A 7 11.80 -0.01 5.12
N GLN A 8 10.76 0.03 4.29
CA GLN A 8 9.49 -0.59 4.60
C GLN A 8 9.38 -1.90 3.84
N LYS A 9 8.96 -2.97 4.53
CA LYS A 9 8.57 -4.19 3.85
C LYS A 9 7.27 -3.91 3.09
N VAL A 10 7.22 -4.30 1.82
CA VAL A 10 6.05 -4.08 0.97
C VAL A 10 5.19 -5.34 1.03
N GLY A 11 4.06 -5.25 1.73
CA GLY A 11 3.10 -6.33 1.80
C GLY A 11 2.51 -6.64 0.42
N VAL A 12 2.39 -7.92 0.08
CA VAL A 12 1.65 -8.37 -1.11
C VAL A 12 0.24 -8.72 -0.68
N PHE A 13 -0.73 -8.04 -1.30
CA PHE A 13 -2.14 -8.26 -1.04
C PHE A 13 -2.83 -8.72 -2.31
N LEU A 14 -3.69 -9.73 -2.17
CA LEU A 14 -4.68 -10.10 -3.18
C LEU A 14 -5.99 -9.41 -2.81
N GLU A 15 -6.50 -8.51 -3.66
CA GLU A 15 -7.84 -7.94 -3.52
C GLU A 15 -8.84 -8.78 -4.32
N LEU A 16 -9.90 -9.22 -3.67
CA LEU A 16 -10.96 -10.06 -4.22
C LEU A 16 -12.32 -9.40 -3.97
N GLU A 17 -13.27 -9.68 -4.86
CA GLU A 17 -14.65 -9.23 -4.72
C GLU A 17 -15.57 -10.46 -4.54
N ASN A 18 -16.40 -10.46 -3.49
CA ASN A 18 -17.27 -11.57 -3.12
C ASN A 18 -18.53 -11.65 -4.00
N THR A 19 -18.34 -11.82 -5.31
CA THR A 19 -19.43 -11.88 -6.29
C THR A 19 -19.63 -13.28 -6.83
N LYS A 20 -20.83 -13.57 -7.36
CA LYS A 20 -21.11 -14.83 -8.08
C LYS A 20 -20.20 -15.01 -9.30
N LYS A 21 -19.83 -13.91 -9.97
CA LYS A 21 -18.92 -13.90 -11.12
C LYS A 21 -17.54 -14.46 -10.75
N ASN A 22 -17.11 -14.24 -9.51
CA ASN A 22 -15.86 -14.76 -8.95
C ASN A 22 -16.05 -16.11 -8.23
N ASN A 23 -17.18 -16.80 -8.42
CA ASN A 23 -17.52 -18.07 -7.76
C ASN A 23 -17.58 -18.01 -6.22
N LEU A 24 -17.76 -16.82 -5.64
CA LEU A 24 -17.95 -16.64 -4.20
C LEU A 24 -19.43 -16.37 -3.93
N GLY A 25 -19.89 -15.12 -4.06
CA GLY A 25 -21.30 -14.74 -4.10
C GLY A 25 -22.15 -15.14 -2.89
N ILE A 26 -21.49 -15.50 -1.78
CA ILE A 26 -22.08 -15.97 -0.52
C ILE A 26 -21.43 -15.22 0.65
N PRO A 27 -22.13 -14.99 1.77
CA PRO A 27 -21.47 -14.44 2.96
C PRO A 27 -20.26 -15.29 3.36
N LEU A 28 -19.09 -14.67 3.44
CA LEU A 28 -17.86 -15.36 3.86
C LEU A 28 -17.73 -15.22 5.38
N PRO A 29 -17.72 -16.33 6.14
CA PRO A 29 -17.52 -16.27 7.57
C PRO A 29 -16.09 -15.83 7.89
N LYS A 30 -15.92 -15.13 9.02
CA LYS A 30 -14.62 -14.87 9.61
C LYS A 30 -13.82 -16.17 9.72
N GLY A 31 -12.60 -16.15 9.21
CA GLY A 31 -11.82 -17.37 9.11
C GLY A 31 -10.49 -17.14 8.43
N THR A 32 -9.75 -18.23 8.28
CA THR A 32 -8.44 -18.24 7.64
C THR A 32 -8.59 -18.62 6.18
N ILE A 33 -8.10 -17.76 5.28
CA ILE A 33 -8.00 -18.07 3.85
C ILE A 33 -6.57 -18.48 3.53
N ARG A 34 -6.44 -19.62 2.86
CA ARG A 34 -5.18 -20.10 2.27
C ARG A 34 -5.23 -19.89 0.78
N VAL A 35 -4.20 -19.24 0.24
CA VAL A 35 -4.06 -18.98 -1.18
C VAL A 35 -3.09 -19.99 -1.76
N TYR A 36 -3.51 -20.64 -2.83
CA TYR A 36 -2.71 -21.55 -3.63
C TYR A 36 -2.61 -21.00 -5.05
N LYS A 37 -1.45 -21.18 -5.67
CA LYS A 37 -1.21 -20.90 -7.08
C LYS A 37 -0.98 -22.22 -7.80
N GLU A 38 -1.65 -22.40 -8.94
CA GLU A 38 -1.37 -23.52 -9.84
C GLU A 38 -0.02 -23.29 -10.53
N ASP A 39 0.88 -24.26 -10.42
CA ASP A 39 2.17 -24.27 -11.13
C ASP A 39 1.99 -24.83 -12.56
N LYS A 40 3.03 -24.75 -13.38
CA LYS A 40 2.99 -25.14 -14.81
C LYS A 40 2.62 -26.60 -15.05
N ASP A 41 2.79 -27.45 -14.04
CA ASP A 41 2.48 -28.86 -14.04
C ASP A 41 1.08 -29.19 -13.47
N GLY A 42 0.30 -28.17 -13.11
CA GLY A 42 -1.05 -28.32 -12.52
C GLY A 42 -1.04 -28.57 -11.01
N SER A 43 0.14 -28.55 -10.36
CA SER A 43 0.22 -28.69 -8.91
C SER A 43 -0.20 -27.40 -8.19
N LEU A 44 -0.84 -27.53 -7.02
CA LEU A 44 -1.19 -26.38 -6.18
C LEU A 44 -0.07 -26.06 -5.22
N GLN A 45 0.61 -24.93 -5.44
CA GLN A 45 1.61 -24.40 -4.54
C GLN A 45 0.98 -23.44 -3.53
N PHE A 46 1.20 -23.66 -2.23
CA PHE A 46 0.79 -22.72 -1.20
C PHE A 46 1.61 -21.42 -1.31
N VAL A 47 0.93 -20.27 -1.40
CA VAL A 47 1.58 -18.96 -1.59
C VAL A 47 1.29 -17.97 -0.46
N GLY A 48 0.34 -18.25 0.43
CA GLY A 48 0.07 -17.38 1.57
C GLY A 48 -1.19 -17.74 2.34
N GLU A 49 -1.31 -17.20 3.54
CA GLU A 49 -2.47 -17.34 4.41
C GLU A 49 -2.75 -16.01 5.12
N ASP A 50 -4.02 -15.61 5.19
CA ASP A 50 -4.47 -14.47 5.99
C ASP A 50 -5.80 -14.77 6.67
N ARG A 51 -6.13 -14.03 7.72
CA ARG A 51 -7.42 -14.11 8.40
C ARG A 51 -8.33 -12.98 7.93
N ILE A 52 -9.49 -13.33 7.39
CA ILE A 52 -10.54 -12.36 7.07
C ILE A 52 -11.55 -12.24 8.20
N ASP A 53 -12.20 -11.08 8.29
CA ASP A 53 -13.44 -10.93 9.07
C ASP A 53 -14.67 -11.36 8.27
N HIS A 54 -15.85 -11.35 8.88
CA HIS A 54 -17.11 -11.59 8.19
C HIS A 54 -17.23 -10.63 7.00
N THR A 55 -17.24 -11.17 5.79
CA THR A 55 -17.33 -10.39 4.55
C THR A 55 -18.71 -10.63 3.92
N PRO A 56 -19.57 -9.59 3.81
CA PRO A 56 -20.87 -9.71 3.16
C PRO A 56 -20.75 -10.12 1.69
N LYS A 57 -21.87 -10.57 1.12
CA LYS A 57 -22.00 -10.78 -0.32
C LYS A 57 -21.75 -9.45 -1.06
N ASP A 58 -21.08 -9.54 -2.21
CA ASP A 58 -20.78 -8.42 -3.12
C ASP A 58 -19.81 -7.35 -2.54
N GLU A 59 -19.14 -7.64 -1.42
CA GLU A 59 -18.11 -6.77 -0.83
C GLU A 59 -16.69 -7.17 -1.23
N LYS A 60 -15.78 -6.19 -1.22
CA LYS A 60 -14.34 -6.42 -1.45
C LYS A 60 -13.63 -6.79 -0.17
N PHE A 61 -12.64 -7.67 -0.29
CA PHE A 61 -11.74 -8.02 0.81
C PHE A 61 -10.31 -8.20 0.29
N LYS A 62 -9.35 -8.04 1.21
CA LYS A 62 -7.92 -8.18 0.92
C LYS A 62 -7.36 -9.33 1.74
N ILE A 63 -6.49 -10.11 1.11
CA ILE A 63 -5.72 -11.18 1.75
C ILE A 63 -4.25 -10.81 1.61
N LYS A 64 -3.54 -10.63 2.73
CA LYS A 64 -2.09 -10.54 2.72
C LYS A 64 -1.48 -11.91 2.48
N ILE A 65 -0.89 -12.12 1.31
CA ILE A 65 -0.28 -13.42 0.96
C ILE A 65 1.20 -13.50 1.33
N GLY A 66 1.84 -12.37 1.64
CA GLY A 66 3.21 -12.34 2.11
C GLY A 66 3.85 -10.96 2.07
N GLU A 67 5.18 -10.95 2.13
CA GLU A 67 6.01 -9.77 1.87
C GLU A 67 6.66 -9.92 0.50
N ALA A 68 6.66 -8.87 -0.30
CA ALA A 68 7.32 -8.88 -1.60
C ALA A 68 8.84 -8.92 -1.38
N PHE A 69 9.51 -9.96 -1.87
CA PHE A 69 10.97 -10.04 -1.85
C PHE A 69 11.60 -9.24 -3.02
N ASP A 70 10.83 -9.03 -4.08
CA ASP A 70 11.22 -8.40 -5.34
C ASP A 70 10.62 -6.99 -5.51
N VAL A 71 9.98 -6.44 -4.47
CA VAL A 71 9.51 -5.05 -4.46
C VAL A 71 10.04 -4.37 -3.20
N VAL A 72 10.73 -3.24 -3.37
CA VAL A 72 11.36 -2.52 -2.27
C VAL A 72 10.73 -1.13 -2.16
N GLY A 73 10.18 -0.83 -0.98
CA GLY A 73 9.69 0.48 -0.60
C GLY A 73 10.62 1.14 0.41
N GLU A 74 11.01 2.38 0.16
CA GLU A 74 11.86 3.15 1.07
C GLU A 74 11.29 4.54 1.25
N ARG A 75 11.10 4.96 2.50
CA ARG A 75 10.53 6.27 2.84
C ARG A 75 11.58 7.12 3.55
N VAL A 76 11.76 8.34 3.07
CA VAL A 76 12.70 9.31 3.63
C VAL A 76 11.95 10.62 3.88
N GLN A 77 12.13 11.20 5.07
CA GLN A 77 11.74 12.59 5.31
C GLN A 77 12.84 13.50 4.78
N THR A 78 12.57 14.20 3.70
CA THR A 78 13.54 15.04 2.99
C THR A 78 13.62 16.45 3.56
N ASP A 79 12.57 16.92 4.24
CA ASP A 79 12.52 18.26 4.83
C ASP A 79 11.64 18.28 6.08
N TYR A 80 11.97 19.17 7.02
CA TYR A 80 11.20 19.42 8.24
C TYR A 80 11.37 20.86 8.67
N LYS A 81 10.24 21.56 8.87
CA LYS A 81 10.20 22.94 9.33
C LYS A 81 9.13 23.10 10.39
N HIS A 82 9.50 23.73 11.50
CA HIS A 82 8.57 24.22 12.50
C HIS A 82 8.34 25.71 12.20
N ILE A 83 7.14 26.06 11.73
CA ILE A 83 6.85 27.38 11.14
C ILE A 83 5.93 28.25 12.01
N GLY A 84 5.51 27.75 13.17
CA GLY A 84 4.67 28.48 14.11
C GLY A 84 4.26 27.58 15.29
N ARG A 85 3.46 28.10 16.22
CA ARG A 85 2.98 27.31 17.36
C ARG A 85 2.19 26.09 16.88
N ASN A 86 2.70 24.90 17.16
CA ASN A 86 2.13 23.62 16.73
C ASN A 86 1.95 23.47 15.21
N LEU A 87 2.66 24.26 14.38
CA LEU A 87 2.51 24.23 12.93
C LEU A 87 3.79 23.74 12.27
N PHE A 88 3.67 22.66 11.50
CA PHE A 88 4.80 21.95 10.91
C PHE A 88 4.62 21.79 9.42
N GLU A 89 5.71 21.95 8.66
CA GLU A 89 5.81 21.53 7.27
C GLU A 89 6.84 20.44 7.12
N VAL A 90 6.48 19.36 6.45
CA VAL A 90 7.37 18.23 6.21
C VAL A 90 7.25 17.79 4.77
N ALA A 91 8.37 17.34 4.21
CA ALA A 91 8.40 16.73 2.89
C ALA A 91 8.95 15.31 2.97
N PHE A 92 8.38 14.43 2.16
CA PHE A 92 8.75 13.03 2.10
C PHE A 92 9.01 12.61 0.65
N GLU A 93 9.90 11.63 0.52
CA GLU A 93 10.16 10.88 -0.70
C GLU A 93 9.97 9.39 -0.40
N VAL A 94 9.09 8.74 -1.15
CA VAL A 94 8.87 7.29 -1.14
C VAL A 94 9.42 6.73 -2.45
N SER A 95 10.49 5.96 -2.37
CA SER A 95 11.10 5.26 -3.51
C SER A 95 10.57 3.83 -3.59
N LEU A 96 10.04 3.46 -4.76
CA LEU A 96 9.48 2.16 -5.05
C LEU A 96 10.28 1.51 -6.17
N ARG A 97 10.93 0.38 -5.87
CA ARG A 97 11.69 -0.41 -6.85
C ARG A 97 10.98 -1.73 -7.12
N ASN A 98 10.68 -1.99 -8.39
CA ASN A 98 10.10 -3.25 -8.84
C ASN A 98 11.18 -4.09 -9.54
N HIS A 99 11.55 -5.22 -8.96
CA HIS A 99 12.47 -6.22 -9.53
C HIS A 99 11.73 -7.41 -10.14
N LYS A 100 10.40 -7.32 -10.30
CA LYS A 100 9.61 -8.32 -11.04
C LYS A 100 9.81 -8.15 -12.54
N LYS A 101 9.53 -9.24 -13.26
CA LYS A 101 9.48 -9.27 -14.73
C LYS A 101 8.19 -8.68 -15.32
N GLU A 102 7.26 -8.25 -14.48
CA GLU A 102 5.96 -7.70 -14.85
C GLU A 102 5.75 -6.30 -14.25
N ASN A 103 4.87 -5.52 -14.89
CA ASN A 103 4.46 -4.22 -14.39
C ASN A 103 3.50 -4.42 -13.21
N ILE A 104 3.70 -3.67 -12.13
CA ILE A 104 2.85 -3.75 -10.95
C ILE A 104 2.25 -2.38 -10.63
N LYS A 105 1.21 -2.39 -9.79
CA LYS A 105 0.70 -1.20 -9.13
C LYS A 105 0.97 -1.36 -7.63
N VAL A 106 1.64 -0.38 -7.04
CA VAL A 106 1.92 -0.33 -5.61
C VAL A 106 1.00 0.71 -4.96
N LEU A 107 0.32 0.32 -3.89
CA LEU A 107 -0.49 1.22 -3.07
C LEU A 107 0.38 1.76 -1.92
N VAL A 108 0.61 3.06 -1.89
CA VAL A 108 1.34 3.73 -0.80
C VAL A 108 0.32 4.39 0.10
N GLU A 109 0.12 3.84 1.30
CA GLU A 109 -0.79 4.39 2.31
C GLU A 109 0.00 5.20 3.34
N GLU A 110 -0.31 6.49 3.46
CA GLU A 110 0.40 7.42 4.33
C GLU A 110 -0.55 7.96 5.40
N PRO A 111 -0.35 7.60 6.68
CA PRO A 111 -1.07 8.22 7.77
C PRO A 111 -0.55 9.65 8.00
N ILE A 112 -1.47 10.61 8.13
CA ILE A 112 -1.14 12.03 8.33
C ILE A 112 -1.74 12.53 9.65
N PRO A 113 -0.91 13.04 10.59
CA PRO A 113 -1.39 13.47 11.89
C PRO A 113 -2.09 14.84 11.83
N GLY A 114 -3.00 15.06 12.77
CA GLY A 114 -3.62 16.36 13.03
C GLY A 114 -4.48 16.89 11.88
N ASP A 115 -4.78 18.19 11.94
CA ASP A 115 -5.34 18.91 10.80
C ASP A 115 -4.24 19.14 9.79
N TRP A 116 -4.46 18.79 8.53
CA TRP A 116 -3.42 18.84 7.50
C TRP A 116 -3.92 19.35 6.16
N GLU A 117 -2.99 19.90 5.39
CA GLU A 117 -3.15 20.26 3.99
C GLU A 117 -1.99 19.70 3.15
N MET A 118 -2.30 19.28 1.93
CA MET A 118 -1.28 18.91 0.95
C MET A 118 -0.76 20.18 0.28
N LEU A 119 0.53 20.47 0.43
CA LEU A 119 1.17 21.62 -0.21
C LEU A 119 1.70 21.30 -1.61
N SER A 120 2.19 20.07 -1.81
CA SER A 120 2.63 19.61 -3.12
C SER A 120 2.69 18.09 -3.18
N ASN A 121 2.47 17.51 -4.36
CA ASN A 121 2.56 16.09 -4.61
C ASN A 121 2.93 15.83 -6.07
N THR A 122 3.69 14.78 -6.32
CA THR A 122 4.11 14.34 -7.67
C THR A 122 3.15 13.37 -8.31
N HIS A 123 2.33 12.69 -7.50
CA HIS A 123 1.37 11.67 -7.93
C HIS A 123 -0.01 12.02 -7.36
N PRO A 124 -1.10 11.73 -8.09
CA PRO A 124 -2.44 11.91 -7.55
C PRO A 124 -2.62 11.05 -6.29
N TYR A 125 -3.33 11.57 -5.30
CA TYR A 125 -3.67 10.85 -4.09
C TYR A 125 -5.19 10.85 -3.88
N GLU A 126 -5.65 9.81 -3.22
CA GLU A 126 -7.01 9.72 -2.71
C GLU A 126 -7.00 9.89 -1.19
N LYS A 127 -7.93 10.66 -0.65
CA LYS A 127 -8.16 10.75 0.79
C LYS A 127 -9.14 9.67 1.20
N LEU A 128 -8.62 8.55 1.71
CA LEU A 128 -9.45 7.42 2.15
C LEU A 128 -10.18 7.73 3.46
N GLN A 129 -9.52 8.44 4.37
CA GLN A 129 -10.04 8.83 5.67
C GLN A 129 -9.47 10.20 6.08
N ALA A 130 -9.95 10.77 7.18
CA ALA A 130 -9.49 12.07 7.68
C ALA A 130 -7.95 12.17 7.78
N HIS A 131 -7.30 11.08 8.20
CA HIS A 131 -5.86 11.00 8.50
C HIS A 131 -5.13 9.93 7.67
N LEU A 132 -5.71 9.50 6.54
CA LEU A 132 -5.10 8.47 5.69
C LEU A 132 -5.28 8.82 4.23
N ILE A 133 -4.16 8.94 3.52
CA ILE A 133 -4.14 9.09 2.05
C ILE A 133 -3.55 7.85 1.40
N ARG A 134 -3.89 7.65 0.13
CA ARG A 134 -3.31 6.59 -0.70
C ARG A 134 -2.83 7.15 -2.03
N PHE A 135 -1.61 6.78 -2.42
CA PHE A 135 -1.13 6.94 -3.79
C PHE A 135 -1.22 5.59 -4.50
N GLU A 136 -1.78 5.58 -5.71
CA GLU A 136 -1.69 4.45 -6.62
C GLU A 136 -0.53 4.67 -7.59
N VAL A 137 0.55 3.90 -7.42
CA VAL A 137 1.79 4.12 -8.17
C VAL A 137 2.03 2.96 -9.14
N PRO A 138 1.87 3.16 -10.45
CA PRO A 138 2.30 2.17 -11.43
C PRO A 138 3.83 2.13 -11.45
N VAL A 139 4.41 0.94 -11.24
CA VAL A 139 5.86 0.72 -11.30
C VAL A 139 6.12 -0.36 -12.35
N ALA A 140 6.69 0.06 -13.47
CA ALA A 140 7.04 -0.86 -14.56
C ALA A 140 8.08 -1.90 -14.09
N LYS A 141 8.16 -3.02 -14.80
CA LYS A 141 9.17 -4.07 -14.56
C LYS A 141 10.58 -3.47 -14.54
N ASP A 142 11.41 -3.91 -13.60
CA ASP A 142 12.80 -3.45 -13.43
C ASP A 142 12.98 -1.92 -13.37
N LYS A 143 11.97 -1.19 -12.86
CA LYS A 143 12.02 0.27 -12.72
C LYS A 143 11.86 0.73 -11.28
N GLU A 144 12.33 1.96 -11.06
CA GLU A 144 12.13 2.72 -9.84
C GLU A 144 11.21 3.91 -10.12
N VAL A 145 10.28 4.16 -9.20
CA VAL A 145 9.42 5.35 -9.20
C VAL A 145 9.51 6.02 -7.84
N LYS A 146 9.56 7.37 -7.83
CA LYS A 146 9.66 8.16 -6.62
C LYS A 146 8.42 9.03 -6.43
N VAL A 147 7.69 8.80 -5.35
CA VAL A 147 6.59 9.65 -4.92
C VAL A 147 7.12 10.68 -3.94
N LYS A 148 7.09 11.95 -4.34
CA LYS A 148 7.39 13.08 -3.47
C LYS A 148 6.13 13.84 -3.11
N TYR A 149 5.99 14.22 -1.85
CA TYR A 149 4.91 15.06 -1.37
C TYR A 149 5.34 15.90 -0.17
N ARG A 150 4.66 17.02 0.02
CA ARG A 150 4.86 17.95 1.13
C ARG A 150 3.51 18.25 1.76
N ILE A 151 3.45 18.16 3.07
CA ILE A 151 2.26 18.48 3.86
C ILE A 151 2.58 19.57 4.86
N ARG A 152 1.55 20.31 5.23
CA ARG A 152 1.52 21.14 6.44
C ARG A 152 0.51 20.55 7.39
N PHE A 153 0.85 20.43 8.66
CA PHE A 153 -0.07 19.93 9.68
C PHE A 153 0.04 20.70 10.99
N LYS A 154 -1.05 20.67 11.77
CA LYS A 154 -1.13 21.28 13.10
C LYS A 154 -1.82 20.38 14.13
N TYR A 155 -1.47 20.59 15.40
CA TYR A 155 -2.09 19.97 16.57
C TYR A 155 -2.84 20.99 17.43
#